data_AF-A0A966MRD0-F1
#
_entry.id   AF-A0A966MRD0-F1
#
_cell.length_a   1.000
_cell.length_b   1.000
_cell.length_c   1.000
_cell.angle_alpha   90.00
_cell.angle_beta   90.00
_cell.angle_gamma   90.00
#
_symmetry.space_group_name_H-M   'P 1'
#
loop_
_entity.id
_entity.type
_entity.pdbx_description
1 polymer ?
#
loop_
_entity_poly.entity_id
_entity_poly.type
_entity_poly.pdbx_seq_one_letter_code
_entity_poly.pdbx_strand_id
1 'polypeptide(L)'
;MFIAGLLASFFMGTVLSFLGAGGSILTLPILVYLFQIDIIQATTYSLLLVGLTAVFGCVASFKDKLIDFKTGIIFGIPSIIGVVL
;
A
#
# COMPACT_ATOMS: atom_id res chain seq x y z
N MET A 1 -13.90 -16.83 -11.91
CA MET A 1 -12.84 -15.80 -11.95
C MET A 1 -12.95 -14.82 -10.77
N PHE A 2 -14.14 -14.31 -10.43
CA PHE A 2 -14.34 -13.38 -9.30
C PHE A 2 -13.92 -13.93 -7.92
N ILE A 3 -14.29 -15.18 -7.59
CA ILE A 3 -13.89 -15.83 -6.32
C ILE A 3 -12.37 -16.02 -6.20
N ALA A 4 -11.68 -16.33 -7.31
CA ALA A 4 -10.23 -16.43 -7.31
C ALA A 4 -9.56 -15.06 -7.07
N GLY A 5 -10.13 -13.99 -7.64
CA GLY A 5 -9.71 -12.62 -7.38
C GLY A 5 -9.88 -12.21 -5.91
N LEU A 6 -11.01 -12.57 -5.29
CA LEU A 6 -11.26 -12.30 -3.87
C LEU A 6 -10.27 -13.05 -2.96
N LEU A 7 -10.03 -14.34 -3.22
CA LEU A 7 -9.07 -15.14 -2.46
C LEU A 7 -7.64 -14.62 -2.61
N ALA A 8 -7.24 -14.23 -3.83
CA ALA A 8 -5.95 -13.63 -4.09
C ALA A 8 -5.80 -12.28 -3.37
N SER A 9 -6.80 -11.42 -3.40
CA SER A 9 -6.78 -10.13 -2.69
C SER A 9 -6.73 -10.29 -1.17
N PHE A 10 -7.37 -11.32 -0.61
CA PHE A 10 -7.34 -11.60 0.83
C PHE A 10 -5.97 -12.11 1.29
N PHE A 11 -5.41 -13.10 0.60
CA PHE A 11 -4.05 -13.59 0.87
C PHE A 11 -3.02 -12.49 0.64
N MET A 12 -3.25 -11.62 -0.34
CA MET A 12 -2.31 -10.56 -0.63
C MET A 12 -2.39 -9.44 0.41
N GLY A 13 -3.58 -9.01 0.83
CA GLY A 13 -3.74 -8.04 1.91
C GLY A 13 -3.09 -8.48 3.23
N THR A 14 -3.09 -9.78 3.52
CA THR A 14 -2.35 -10.34 4.66
C THR A 14 -0.83 -10.31 4.43
N VAL A 15 -0.33 -10.77 3.28
CA VAL A 15 1.12 -10.68 2.96
C VAL A 15 1.62 -9.23 2.97
N LEU A 16 0.88 -8.28 2.41
CA LEU A 16 1.19 -6.84 2.45
C LEU A 16 1.30 -6.32 3.88
N SER A 17 0.36 -6.71 4.75
CA SER A 17 0.36 -6.28 6.14
C SER A 17 1.56 -6.83 6.92
N PHE A 18 2.00 -8.05 6.58
CA PHE A 18 3.21 -8.65 7.16
C PHE A 18 4.51 -8.08 6.60
N LEU A 19 4.56 -7.74 5.31
CA LEU A 19 5.79 -7.30 4.65
C LEU A 19 6.16 -5.85 5.01
N GLY A 20 5.20 -5.03 5.47
CA GLY A 20 5.42 -3.66 5.93
C GLY A 20 5.90 -2.67 4.85
N ALA A 21 6.32 -3.17 3.68
CA ALA A 21 6.65 -2.42 2.49
C ALA A 21 5.38 -2.25 1.66
N GLY A 22 4.87 -1.02 1.55
CA GLY A 22 3.61 -0.68 0.88
C GLY A 22 3.44 -1.46 -0.43
N GLY A 23 2.44 -2.35 -0.48
CA GLY A 23 2.35 -3.33 -1.56
C GLY A 23 1.81 -2.80 -2.88
N SER A 24 2.03 -1.52 -3.18
CA SER A 24 1.77 -0.87 -4.47
C SER A 24 2.31 -1.68 -5.64
N ILE A 25 3.49 -2.30 -5.46
CA ILE A 25 4.20 -3.08 -6.48
C ILE A 25 3.37 -4.29 -6.95
N LEU A 26 2.57 -4.87 -6.06
CA LEU A 26 1.83 -6.10 -6.32
C LEU A 26 0.33 -5.84 -6.50
N THR A 27 -0.24 -4.78 -5.93
CA THR A 27 -1.65 -4.41 -6.07
C THR A 27 -2.00 -4.03 -7.51
N LEU A 28 -1.12 -3.30 -8.21
CA LEU A 28 -1.35 -2.83 -9.57
C LEU A 28 -1.50 -3.98 -10.59
N PRO A 29 -0.58 -4.97 -10.68
CA PRO A 29 -0.77 -6.12 -11.57
C PRO A 29 -1.98 -6.98 -11.20
N ILE A 30 -2.37 -7.06 -9.92
CA ILE A 30 -3.59 -7.80 -9.53
C ILE A 30 -4.84 -7.08 -10.06
N LEU A 31 -4.95 -5.77 -9.92
CA LEU A 31 -6.11 -5.02 -10.43
C LEU A 31 -6.20 -5.08 -11.96
N VAL A 32 -5.06 -4.99 -12.65
CA VAL A 32 -5.03 -5.01 -14.12
C VAL A 32 -5.21 -6.42 -14.68
N TYR A 33 -4.43 -7.40 -14.20
CA TYR A 33 -4.44 -8.75 -14.79
C TYR A 33 -5.56 -9.65 -14.27
N LEU A 34 -5.91 -9.59 -12.98
CA LEU A 34 -6.98 -10.44 -12.42
C LEU A 34 -8.36 -9.78 -12.53
N PHE A 35 -8.47 -8.49 -12.22
CA PHE A 35 -9.75 -7.80 -12.23
C PHE A 35 -10.07 -7.13 -13.59
N GLN A 36 -9.14 -7.14 -14.54
CA GLN A 36 -9.28 -6.53 -15.87
C GLN A 36 -9.78 -5.08 -15.82
N ILE A 37 -9.35 -4.35 -14.79
CA ILE A 37 -9.65 -2.93 -14.63
C ILE A 37 -8.67 -2.15 -15.52
N ASP A 38 -9.17 -1.09 -16.16
CA ASP A 38 -8.36 -0.20 -16.98
C ASP A 38 -7.15 0.34 -16.18
N ILE A 39 -5.99 0.43 -16.82
CA ILE A 39 -4.72 0.76 -16.18
C ILE A 39 -4.77 2.11 -15.45
N ILE A 40 -5.54 3.06 -16.00
CA ILE A 40 -5.69 4.39 -15.44
C ILE A 40 -6.45 4.31 -14.11
N GLN A 41 -7.56 3.57 -14.08
CA GLN A 41 -8.37 3.40 -12.86
C GLN A 41 -7.67 2.52 -11.83
N ALA A 42 -6.98 1.47 -12.27
CA ALA A 42 -6.21 0.58 -11.40
C ALA A 42 -5.09 1.34 -10.66
N THR A 43 -4.46 2.32 -11.31
CA THR A 43 -3.44 3.17 -10.68
C THR A 43 -4.04 4.01 -9.55
N THR A 44 -5.19 4.65 -9.78
CA THR A 44 -5.88 5.44 -8.75
C THR A 44 -6.30 4.58 -7.56
N TYR A 45 -6.89 3.41 -7.80
CA TYR A 45 -7.28 2.49 -6.73
C TYR A 45 -6.08 1.96 -5.95
N SER A 46 -4.96 1.67 -6.62
CA SER A 46 -3.71 1.23 -5.98
C SER A 46 -3.16 2.31 -5.03
N LEU A 47 -3.11 3.58 -5.45
CA LEU A 47 -2.66 4.68 -4.58
C LEU A 47 -3.52 4.80 -3.31
N LEU A 48 -4.83 4.67 -3.45
CA LEU A 48 -5.75 4.75 -2.31
C LEU A 48 -5.61 3.56 -1.36
N LEU A 49 -5.49 2.35 -1.92
CA LEU A 49 -5.21 1.13 -1.15
C LEU A 49 -3.90 1.24 -0.38
N VAL A 50 -2.83 1.69 -1.04
CA VAL A 50 -1.51 1.87 -0.43
C VAL A 50 -1.56 2.92 0.68
N GLY A 51 -2.21 4.06 0.43
CA GLY A 51 -2.40 5.09 1.45
C GLY A 51 -3.09 4.55 2.70
N LEU A 52 -4.19 3.81 2.54
CA LEU A 52 -4.89 3.18 3.67
C LEU A 52 -4.02 2.15 4.39
N THR A 53 -3.36 1.25 3.66
CA THR A 53 -2.49 0.24 4.28
C THR A 53 -1.29 0.86 5.02
N ALA A 54 -0.74 1.96 4.52
CA ALA A 54 0.32 2.71 5.19
C ALA A 54 -0.17 3.34 6.50
N VAL A 55 -1.40 3.87 6.53
CA VAL A 55 -2.02 4.38 7.78
C VAL A 55 -2.18 3.25 8.79
N PHE A 56 -2.74 2.11 8.40
CA PHE A 56 -2.89 0.95 9.29
C PHE A 56 -1.54 0.39 9.76
N GLY A 57 -0.55 0.31 8.87
CA GLY A 57 0.82 -0.11 9.20
C GLY A 57 1.52 0.84 10.17
N CYS A 58 1.31 2.15 10.01
CA CYS A 58 1.77 3.17 10.96
C CYS A 58 1.11 2.98 12.33
N VAL A 59 -0.21 2.81 12.39
CA VAL A 59 -0.94 2.58 13.66
C VAL A 59 -0.48 1.30 14.35
N ALA A 60 -0.26 0.22 13.61
CA ALA A 60 0.27 -1.04 14.14
C ALA A 60 1.69 -0.85 14.71
N SER A 61 2.57 -0.22 13.93
CA SER A 61 3.96 0.06 14.34
C SER A 61 4.05 0.99 15.55
N PHE A 62 3.07 1.91 15.68
CA PHE A 62 2.96 2.82 16.82
C PHE A 62 2.67 2.04 18.10
N LYS A 63 1.83 1.00 18.02
CA LYS A 63 1.49 0.13 19.14
C LYS A 63 2.69 -0.69 19.62
N ASP A 64 3.56 -1.09 18.70
CA ASP A 64 4.79 -1.84 19.01
C ASP A 64 5.95 -0.93 19.50
N LYS A 65 5.74 0.39 19.61
CA LYS A 65 6.75 1.41 20.00
C LYS A 65 8.02 1.39 19.13
N LEU A 66 7.91 0.89 17.90
CA LEU A 66 9.02 0.81 16.94
C LEU A 66 9.15 2.06 16.05
N ILE A 67 8.34 3.09 16.29
CA ILE A 67 8.34 4.31 15.48
C ILE A 67 9.39 5.29 15.98
N ASP A 68 10.41 5.50 15.15
CA ASP A 68 11.33 6.63 15.29
C ASP A 68 10.79 7.83 14.49
N PHE A 69 10.13 8.74 15.21
CA PHE A 69 9.58 9.97 14.66
C PHE A 69 10.66 10.88 14.06
N LYS A 70 11.90 10.83 14.56
CA LYS A 70 12.99 11.67 14.05
C LYS A 70 13.36 11.24 12.63
N THR A 71 13.52 9.92 12.43
CA THR A 71 13.78 9.34 11.11
C THR A 71 12.58 9.53 10.18
N GLY A 72 11.35 9.37 10.69
CA GLY A 72 10.13 9.60 9.92
C GLY A 72 9.98 11.03 9.39
N ILE A 73 10.34 12.04 10.17
CA ILE A 73 10.29 13.46 9.74
C ILE A 73 11.40 13.77 8.73
N ILE A 74 12.62 13.27 8.97
CA ILE A 74 13.78 13.48 8.09
C ILE A 74 13.57 12.84 6.72
N PHE A 75 12.90 11.70 6.62
CA PHE A 75 12.54 11.09 5.34
C PHE A 75 11.22 11.62 4.76
N GLY A 76 10.22 11.89 5.60
CA GLY A 76 8.88 12.27 5.16
C GLY A 76 8.81 13.65 4.53
N ILE A 77 9.41 14.67 5.16
CA ILE A 77 9.33 16.05 4.64
C ILE A 77 9.98 16.17 3.26
N PRO A 78 11.23 15.71 3.02
CA PRO A 78 11.85 15.79 1.70
C PRO A 78 11.09 14.97 0.65
N SER A 79 10.50 13.82 1.03
CA SER A 79 9.73 12.99 0.11
C SER A 79 8.44 13.66 -0.36
N ILE A 80 7.74 14.40 0.52
CA ILE A 80 6.53 15.15 0.14
C ILE A 80 6.93 16.31 -0.79
N ILE A 81 7.99 17.04 -0.43
CA ILE A 81 8.49 18.15 -1.25
C ILE A 81 8.86 17.64 -2.64
N GLY A 82 9.61 16.54 -2.75
CA GLY A 82 10.04 15.99 -4.04
C GLY A 82 8.93 15.38 -4.91
N VAL A 83 7.76 15.07 -4.35
CA VAL A 83 6.59 14.64 -5.13
C VAL A 83 5.78 15.82 -5.66
N VAL A 84 5.79 16.95 -4.93
CA VAL A 84 5.02 18.15 -5.27
C VAL A 84 5.76 19.09 -6.23
N LEU A 85 7.09 19.14 -6.13
CA LEU A 85 7.99 19.94 -6.98
C LEU A 85 8.32 19.23 -8.29
#